data_AF-A0A3D4QQQ9-F1
#
_entry.id   AF-A0A3D4QQQ9-F1
#
_cell.length_a   1.000
_cell.length_b   1.000
_cell.length_c   1.000
_cell.angle_alpha   90.00
_cell.angle_beta   90.00
_cell.angle_gamma   90.00
#
_symmetry.space_group_name_H-M   'P 1'
#
loop_
_entity.id
_entity.type
_entity.pdbx_description
1 polymer ?
#
loop_
_entity_poly.entity_id
_entity_poly.type
_entity_poly.pdbx_seq_one_letter_code
_entity_poly.pdbx_strand_id
1 'polypeptide(L)'
;DIFYKQTAELFVLNDDPKNPQKLYENEKAITLSIAGIVRPARKTEIPALLPGIGYSDDLNQYFIKDAEESAIVQAQKKADYNVLTGEPFTASNNTMPAGAGITGAAPGIHRGGLGIGNGSFGSKIGAQLQSSGSKKETLLSILGARGTPFMIYIYPVDFQYKDLILDYLDAWNEGKKVQDKIVYTDLAGTITELTGGIMRGITLVLIAFAATSMVVSLIMIGIITYISVLERTKEIGILRALGARKKDIARVFNAETFLIGAVSGILGILTGAVLTIPVNNNL
;
A
#
# COMPACT_ATOMS: atom_id res chain seq x y z
N ASP A 1 13.83 33.29 -17.61
CA ASP A 1 14.40 31.94 -17.75
C ASP A 1 13.91 31.28 -19.03
N ILE A 2 14.55 30.19 -19.43
CA ILE A 2 14.11 29.39 -20.60
C ILE A 2 12.70 28.82 -20.35
N PHE A 3 12.44 28.41 -19.10
CA PHE A 3 11.22 27.69 -18.71
C PHE A 3 10.15 28.59 -18.08
N TYR A 4 10.54 29.67 -17.37
CA TYR A 4 9.61 30.60 -16.71
C TYR A 4 9.76 32.04 -17.21
N LYS A 5 8.61 32.70 -17.37
CA LYS A 5 8.47 34.11 -17.70
C LYS A 5 7.78 34.85 -16.56
N GLN A 6 8.37 35.96 -16.16
CA GLN A 6 7.75 36.85 -15.17
C GLN A 6 6.60 37.62 -15.82
N THR A 7 5.42 37.53 -15.23
CA THR A 7 4.23 38.31 -15.59
C THR A 7 3.72 38.98 -14.32
N ALA A 8 3.89 40.31 -14.24
CA ALA A 8 3.67 41.09 -13.01
C ALA A 8 4.48 40.56 -11.81
N GLU A 9 3.82 40.20 -10.70
CA GLU A 9 4.44 39.65 -9.48
C GLU A 9 4.58 38.11 -9.50
N LEU A 10 4.15 37.46 -10.57
CA LEU A 10 4.11 35.99 -10.68
C LEU A 10 4.99 35.46 -11.80
N PHE A 11 5.44 34.22 -11.66
CA PHE A 11 6.13 33.48 -12.69
C PHE A 11 5.21 32.43 -13.29
N VAL A 12 5.07 32.48 -14.62
CA VAL A 12 4.28 31.51 -15.40
C VAL A 12 5.20 30.77 -16.35
N LEU A 13 4.75 29.62 -16.85
CA LEU A 13 5.48 28.88 -17.87
C LEU A 13 5.63 29.75 -19.13
N ASN A 14 6.84 29.74 -19.69
CA ASN A 14 7.20 30.57 -20.84
C ASN A 14 6.54 30.10 -22.16
N ASP A 15 6.11 28.84 -22.23
CA ASP A 15 5.49 28.21 -23.41
C ASP A 15 4.36 27.22 -23.05
N ASP A 16 3.59 26.80 -24.07
CA ASP A 16 2.50 25.83 -23.91
C ASP A 16 3.06 24.43 -23.56
N PRO A 17 2.70 23.86 -22.39
CA PRO A 17 3.14 22.51 -21.99
C PRO A 17 2.71 21.41 -22.97
N LYS A 18 1.79 21.69 -23.89
CA LYS A 18 1.35 20.74 -24.94
C LYS A 18 2.22 20.77 -26.19
N ASN A 19 3.10 21.75 -26.37
CA ASN A 19 3.99 21.84 -27.53
C ASN A 19 5.41 22.35 -27.15
N PRO A 20 6.30 21.46 -26.65
CA PRO A 20 7.61 21.83 -26.12
C PRO A 20 8.68 22.10 -27.19
N GLN A 21 8.32 22.17 -28.48
CA GLN A 21 9.29 22.22 -29.58
C GLN A 21 10.23 23.44 -29.49
N LYS A 22 9.73 24.60 -29.05
CA LYS A 22 10.54 25.80 -28.84
C LYS A 22 11.53 25.70 -27.68
N LEU A 23 11.24 24.87 -26.68
CA LEU A 23 12.16 24.60 -25.58
C LEU A 23 13.30 23.66 -26.02
N TYR A 24 12.98 22.71 -26.92
CA TYR A 24 13.96 21.80 -27.50
C TYR A 24 14.92 22.51 -28.47
N GLU A 25 14.40 23.40 -29.31
CA GLU A 25 15.17 24.15 -30.32
C GLU A 25 15.90 25.38 -29.74
N ASN A 26 15.89 25.56 -28.42
CA ASN A 26 16.56 26.69 -27.76
C ASN A 26 18.08 26.54 -27.82
N GLU A 27 18.80 27.62 -28.13
CA GLU A 27 20.28 27.64 -28.18
C GLU A 27 20.94 27.28 -26.84
N LYS A 28 20.22 27.43 -25.73
CA LYS A 28 20.68 27.04 -24.38
C LYS A 28 20.35 25.58 -24.01
N ALA A 29 19.74 24.80 -24.91
CA ALA A 29 19.45 23.40 -24.67
C ALA A 29 20.73 22.56 -24.68
N ILE A 30 20.84 21.64 -23.71
CA ILE A 30 22.01 20.77 -23.57
C ILE A 30 21.68 19.41 -24.19
N THR A 31 22.51 18.96 -25.12
CA THR A 31 22.38 17.61 -25.69
C THR A 31 22.92 16.57 -24.71
N LEU A 32 22.09 15.61 -24.32
CA LEU A 32 22.48 14.50 -23.44
C LEU A 32 22.69 13.22 -24.25
N SER A 33 23.64 12.39 -23.81
CA SER A 33 23.87 11.06 -24.37
C SER A 33 23.45 9.98 -23.37
N ILE A 34 22.89 8.88 -23.87
CA ILE A 34 22.44 7.76 -23.02
C ILE A 34 23.67 6.91 -22.67
N ALA A 35 24.04 6.87 -21.39
CA ALA A 35 25.18 6.09 -20.92
C ALA A 35 24.86 4.59 -20.73
N GLY A 36 23.61 4.23 -20.44
CA GLY A 36 23.22 2.83 -20.24
C GLY A 36 21.74 2.64 -19.90
N ILE A 37 21.27 1.38 -19.94
CA ILE A 37 19.91 0.99 -19.59
C ILE A 37 19.97 -0.06 -18.48
N VAL A 38 19.36 0.24 -17.33
CA VAL A 38 19.28 -0.68 -16.19
C VAL A 38 17.95 -1.43 -16.24
N ARG A 39 17.98 -2.76 -16.10
CA ARG A 39 16.78 -3.61 -16.13
C ARG A 39 16.77 -4.57 -14.93
N PRO A 40 15.59 -4.80 -14.29
CA PRO A 40 15.48 -5.82 -13.25
C PRO A 40 15.80 -7.23 -13.78
N ALA A 41 16.36 -8.08 -12.94
CA ALA A 41 16.68 -9.46 -13.30
C ALA A 41 15.41 -10.30 -13.49
N ARG A 42 15.47 -11.35 -14.31
CA ARG A 42 14.29 -12.19 -14.67
C ARG A 42 13.65 -12.92 -13.49
N LYS A 43 14.38 -13.11 -12.38
CA LYS A 43 13.89 -13.78 -11.16
C LYS A 43 13.44 -12.81 -10.07
N THR A 44 13.30 -11.53 -10.37
CA THR A 44 12.91 -10.53 -9.38
C THR A 44 11.38 -10.51 -9.28
N GLU A 45 10.83 -11.06 -8.19
CA GLU A 45 9.38 -11.12 -7.94
C GLU A 45 8.76 -9.75 -7.69
N ILE A 46 9.55 -8.80 -7.16
CA ILE A 46 9.14 -7.42 -6.93
C ILE A 46 10.26 -6.50 -7.44
N PRO A 47 10.22 -6.03 -8.69
CA PRO A 47 11.26 -5.17 -9.23
C PRO A 47 11.24 -3.80 -8.52
N ALA A 48 12.28 -3.52 -7.75
CA ALA A 48 12.47 -2.26 -7.02
C ALA A 48 12.94 -1.08 -7.91
N LEU A 49 13.11 -1.33 -9.22
CA LEU A 49 13.50 -0.30 -10.19
C LEU A 49 12.25 0.43 -10.68
N LEU A 50 12.15 1.71 -10.32
CA LEU A 50 11.15 2.61 -10.88
C LEU A 50 11.50 2.93 -12.35
N PRO A 51 10.53 2.96 -13.26
CA PRO A 51 10.78 3.38 -14.64
C PRO A 51 11.17 4.87 -14.67
N GLY A 52 12.27 5.20 -15.36
CA GLY A 52 12.73 6.57 -15.49
C GLY A 52 14.13 6.70 -16.12
N ILE A 53 14.57 7.95 -16.28
CA ILE A 53 15.92 8.31 -16.71
C ILE A 53 16.73 8.72 -15.47
N GLY A 54 17.91 8.14 -15.29
CA GLY A 54 18.87 8.55 -14.26
C GLY A 54 19.88 9.54 -14.81
N TYR A 55 20.31 10.50 -13.98
CA TYR A 55 21.32 11.51 -14.34
C TYR A 55 22.60 11.27 -13.53
N SER A 56 23.75 11.66 -14.10
CA SER A 56 25.03 11.64 -13.37
C SER A 56 25.07 12.74 -12.29
N ASP A 57 25.90 12.53 -11.27
CA ASP A 57 26.07 13.51 -10.19
C ASP A 57 26.54 14.88 -10.73
N ASP A 58 27.50 14.87 -11.66
CA ASP A 58 28.02 16.10 -12.30
C ASP A 58 26.91 16.89 -13.02
N LEU A 59 26.00 16.20 -13.70
CA LEU A 59 24.89 16.83 -14.40
C LEU A 59 23.88 17.43 -13.42
N ASN A 60 23.60 16.73 -12.31
CA ASN A 60 22.75 17.24 -11.24
C ASN A 60 23.34 18.51 -10.62
N GLN A 61 24.64 18.52 -10.30
CA GLN A 61 25.31 19.69 -9.72
C GLN A 61 25.31 20.89 -10.66
N TYR A 62 25.48 20.66 -11.97
CA TYR A 62 25.38 21.71 -12.99
C TYR A 62 23.98 22.35 -12.98
N PHE A 63 22.91 21.54 -13.02
CA PHE A 63 21.54 22.06 -13.03
C PHE A 63 21.16 22.79 -11.74
N ILE A 64 21.64 22.33 -10.59
CA ILE A 64 21.39 23.03 -9.31
C ILE A 64 21.99 24.44 -9.33
N LYS A 65 23.22 24.59 -9.82
CA LYS A 65 23.88 25.90 -9.92
C LYS A 65 23.15 26.83 -10.89
N ASP A 66 22.79 26.32 -12.07
CA ASP A 66 22.03 27.07 -13.07
C ASP A 66 20.65 27.50 -12.53
N ALA A 67 19.95 26.60 -11.82
CA ALA A 67 18.69 26.90 -11.16
C ALA A 67 18.84 27.94 -10.05
N GLU A 68 19.91 27.89 -9.25
CA GLU A 68 20.17 28.89 -8.21
C GLU A 68 20.34 30.31 -8.75
N GLU A 69 20.88 30.45 -9.96
CA GLU A 69 21.08 31.72 -10.66
C GLU A 69 19.81 32.20 -11.39
N SER A 70 18.81 31.32 -11.56
CA SER A 70 17.56 31.64 -12.26
C SER A 70 16.76 32.76 -11.61
N ALA A 71 16.07 33.55 -12.45
CA ALA A 71 15.32 34.71 -11.99
C ALA A 71 14.16 34.32 -11.06
N ILE A 72 13.52 33.17 -11.32
CA ILE A 72 12.43 32.66 -10.48
C ILE A 72 12.92 32.27 -9.08
N VAL A 73 14.09 31.62 -8.98
CA VAL A 73 14.65 31.22 -7.69
C VAL A 73 15.10 32.44 -6.91
N GLN A 74 15.74 33.42 -7.55
CA GLN A 74 16.14 34.66 -6.91
C GLN A 74 14.93 35.48 -6.42
N ALA A 75 13.83 35.48 -7.17
CA ALA A 75 12.57 36.08 -6.75
C ALA A 75 11.96 35.33 -5.56
N GLN A 76 11.92 33.99 -5.60
CA GLN A 76 11.38 33.18 -4.50
C GLN A 76 12.21 33.28 -3.21
N LYS A 77 13.54 33.44 -3.31
CA LYS A 77 14.41 33.69 -2.15
C LYS A 77 14.02 35.00 -1.43
N LYS A 78 13.67 36.04 -2.20
CA LYS A 78 13.30 37.37 -1.68
C LYS A 78 11.84 37.48 -1.23
N ALA A 79 10.94 36.67 -1.79
CA ALA A 79 9.51 36.72 -1.49
C ALA A 79 9.10 35.85 -0.28
N ASP A 80 8.08 36.29 0.46
CA ASP A 80 7.46 35.54 1.58
C ASP A 80 6.09 34.92 1.19
N TYR A 81 5.87 34.81 -0.11
CA TYR A 81 4.74 34.16 -0.75
C TYR A 81 5.24 33.26 -1.89
N ASN A 82 4.36 32.38 -2.38
CA ASN A 82 4.68 31.51 -3.50
C ASN A 82 4.67 32.32 -4.81
N VAL A 83 5.82 32.48 -5.46
CA VAL A 83 5.95 33.29 -6.69
C VAL A 83 5.26 32.68 -7.91
N LEU A 84 4.79 31.43 -7.82
CA LEU A 84 4.00 30.78 -8.87
C LEU A 84 2.49 31.02 -8.71
N THR A 85 2.00 31.12 -7.46
CA THR A 85 0.55 31.18 -7.17
C THR A 85 0.10 32.48 -6.53
N GLY A 86 1.02 33.28 -6.00
CA GLY A 86 0.74 34.53 -5.26
C GLY A 86 0.25 34.31 -3.83
N GLU A 87 0.15 33.07 -3.38
CA GLU A 87 -0.38 32.77 -2.05
C GLU A 87 0.68 33.02 -0.96
N PRO A 88 0.34 33.75 0.12
CA PRO A 88 1.24 33.92 1.25
C PRO A 88 1.45 32.58 1.97
N PHE A 89 2.66 32.35 2.47
CA PHE A 89 2.95 31.17 3.29
C PHE A 89 2.36 31.30 4.69
N THR A 90 1.03 31.26 4.81
CA THR A 90 0.34 31.28 6.11
C THR A 90 0.31 29.89 6.74
N ALA A 91 0.29 29.84 8.07
CA ALA A 91 0.26 28.60 8.85
C ALA A 91 -1.07 27.82 8.74
N SER A 92 -2.13 28.42 8.15
CA SER A 92 -3.51 27.90 8.23
C SER A 92 -4.05 27.24 6.96
N ASN A 93 -3.45 27.47 5.78
CA ASN A 93 -3.81 26.75 4.55
C ASN A 93 -2.90 25.53 4.42
N ASN A 94 -3.39 24.38 4.91
CA ASN A 94 -2.69 23.08 4.96
C ASN A 94 -2.86 22.24 3.68
N THR A 95 -3.28 22.86 2.57
CA THR A 95 -3.38 22.19 1.28
C THR A 95 -2.37 22.80 0.33
N MET A 96 -1.34 22.02 -0.03
CA MET A 96 -0.80 22.16 -1.39
C MET A 96 -1.99 21.96 -2.35
N PRO A 97 -2.19 22.84 -3.34
CA PRO A 97 -3.35 22.75 -4.21
C PRO A 97 -3.44 21.35 -4.84
N ALA A 98 -4.54 20.65 -4.55
CA ALA A 98 -4.88 19.39 -5.19
C ALA A 98 -5.03 19.64 -6.69
N GLY A 99 -4.22 18.97 -7.51
CA GLY A 99 -4.16 19.21 -8.96
C GLY A 99 -2.94 20.00 -9.42
N ALA A 100 -2.06 20.46 -8.53
CA ALA A 100 -0.66 20.71 -8.87
C ALA A 100 0.05 19.36 -9.09
N GLY A 101 -0.38 18.64 -10.14
CA GLY A 101 0.48 17.66 -10.77
C GLY A 101 1.82 18.35 -11.00
N ILE A 102 2.90 17.70 -10.57
CA ILE A 102 4.26 18.18 -10.75
C ILE A 102 4.58 18.01 -12.24
N THR A 103 4.00 18.86 -13.08
CA THR A 103 4.25 18.94 -14.52
C THR A 103 5.29 20.01 -14.85
N GLY A 104 5.82 20.70 -13.82
CA GLY A 104 6.81 21.76 -13.94
C GLY A 104 7.99 21.63 -12.99
N ALA A 105 8.33 20.42 -12.53
CA ALA A 105 9.64 20.20 -11.94
C ALA A 105 10.71 20.56 -12.99
N ALA A 106 11.78 21.26 -12.57
CA ALA A 106 12.89 21.56 -13.46
C ALA A 106 13.37 20.28 -14.18
N PRO A 107 13.78 20.35 -15.46
CA PRO A 107 14.36 19.21 -16.17
C PRO A 107 15.54 18.68 -15.34
N GLY A 108 15.41 17.46 -14.79
CA GLY A 108 16.40 16.85 -13.89
C GLY A 108 15.83 16.32 -12.57
N ILE A 109 14.72 16.86 -12.06
CA ILE A 109 14.01 16.26 -10.91
C ILE A 109 12.98 15.25 -11.46
N HIS A 110 13.46 14.08 -11.86
CA HIS A 110 12.60 12.96 -12.21
C HIS A 110 11.93 12.38 -10.95
N ARG A 111 10.83 13.00 -10.53
CA ARG A 111 9.77 12.26 -9.84
C ARG A 111 9.04 11.48 -10.91
N GLY A 112 9.40 10.20 -11.07
CA GLY A 112 8.58 9.24 -11.80
C GLY A 112 7.13 9.44 -11.38
N GLY A 113 6.26 9.67 -12.36
CA GLY A 113 4.86 9.98 -12.14
C GLY A 113 4.15 8.82 -11.45
N LEU A 114 4.17 8.80 -10.11
CA LEU A 114 3.01 8.33 -9.38
C LEU A 114 2.03 9.50 -9.41
N GLY A 115 0.88 9.29 -10.04
CA GLY A 115 -0.27 10.17 -9.88
C GLY A 115 -0.58 10.29 -8.39
N ILE A 116 -0.08 11.35 -7.75
CA ILE A 116 -0.51 11.80 -6.43
C ILE A 116 -1.84 12.53 -6.63
N GLY A 117 -2.83 11.78 -7.09
CA GLY A 117 -4.22 12.19 -7.22
C GLY A 117 -5.04 11.47 -6.17
N ASN A 118 -5.67 12.23 -5.28
CA ASN A 118 -6.85 11.90 -4.46
C ASN A 118 -6.90 10.60 -3.63
N GLY A 119 -5.86 9.77 -3.57
CA GLY A 119 -5.82 8.59 -2.70
C GLY A 119 -5.39 8.90 -1.26
N SER A 120 -5.83 8.06 -0.31
CA SER A 120 -5.40 8.07 1.12
C SER A 120 -3.87 8.17 1.28
N PHE A 121 -3.11 7.61 0.34
CA PHE A 121 -1.65 7.68 0.25
C PHE A 121 -1.11 9.10 -0.03
N GLY A 122 -1.73 9.85 -0.95
CA GLY A 122 -1.34 11.23 -1.25
C GLY A 122 -1.67 12.19 -0.11
N SER A 123 -2.76 11.93 0.61
CA SER A 123 -3.14 12.69 1.81
C SER A 123 -2.16 12.47 2.98
N LYS A 124 -1.73 11.22 3.22
CA LYS A 124 -0.74 10.90 4.27
C LYS A 124 0.66 11.44 3.95
N ILE A 125 1.13 11.34 2.70
CA ILE A 125 2.39 11.94 2.26
C ILE A 125 2.30 13.47 2.31
N GLY A 126 1.18 14.06 1.87
CA GLY A 126 0.93 15.49 1.96
C GLY A 126 0.92 16.01 3.39
N ALA A 127 0.46 15.21 4.36
CA ALA A 127 0.49 15.54 5.78
C ALA A 127 1.87 15.32 6.42
N GLN A 128 2.63 14.29 6.03
CA GLN A 128 3.97 14.03 6.58
C GLN A 128 5.05 14.98 6.03
N LEU A 129 4.98 15.39 4.76
CA LEU A 129 5.88 16.38 4.14
C LEU A 129 5.80 17.78 4.78
N GLN A 130 4.78 18.06 5.59
CA GLN A 130 4.62 19.34 6.28
C GLN A 130 5.55 19.48 7.50
N SER A 131 6.25 18.41 7.90
CA SER A 131 7.00 18.38 9.17
C SER A 131 8.51 18.65 9.07
N SER A 132 9.12 18.72 7.87
CA SER A 132 10.60 18.81 7.73
C SER A 132 11.17 20.10 7.13
N GLY A 133 10.41 21.21 7.06
CA GLY A 133 10.96 22.51 6.64
C GLY A 133 9.88 23.57 6.45
N SER A 134 10.25 24.86 6.43
CA SER A 134 9.28 25.91 6.10
C SER A 134 8.87 25.76 4.61
N LYS A 135 7.63 26.16 4.29
CA LYS A 135 7.02 25.97 2.95
C LYS A 135 7.87 26.59 1.84
N LYS A 136 8.64 27.63 2.17
CA LYS A 136 9.58 28.33 1.29
C LYS A 136 10.77 27.44 0.91
N GLU A 137 11.34 26.68 1.85
CA GLU A 137 12.46 25.78 1.60
C GLU A 137 12.07 24.59 0.73
N THR A 138 10.86 24.06 0.92
CA THR A 138 10.30 23.01 0.07
C THR A 138 10.14 23.51 -1.37
N LEU A 139 9.65 24.74 -1.57
CA LEU A 139 9.49 25.32 -2.89
C LEU A 139 10.84 25.62 -3.56
N LEU A 140 11.82 26.15 -2.82
CA LEU A 140 13.18 26.35 -3.31
C LEU A 140 13.84 25.02 -3.73
N SER A 141 13.57 23.93 -3.00
CA SER A 141 14.05 22.59 -3.36
C SER A 141 13.37 22.05 -4.61
N ILE A 142 12.07 22.29 -4.78
CA ILE A 142 11.31 21.92 -6.01
C ILE A 142 11.81 22.69 -7.24
N LEU A 143 12.19 23.96 -7.05
CA LEU A 143 12.75 24.81 -8.11
C LEU A 143 14.21 24.44 -8.46
N GLY A 144 14.80 23.42 -7.83
CA GLY A 144 16.17 22.98 -8.10
C GLY A 144 17.25 23.83 -7.41
N ALA A 145 16.87 24.78 -6.56
CA ALA A 145 17.77 25.75 -5.93
C ALA A 145 18.55 25.23 -4.70
N ARG A 146 18.43 23.93 -4.38
CA ARG A 146 19.19 23.28 -3.31
C ARG A 146 19.47 21.82 -3.65
N GLY A 147 20.70 21.41 -3.37
CA GLY A 147 21.14 20.00 -3.39
C GLY A 147 20.87 19.24 -2.09
N THR A 148 20.05 19.75 -1.17
CA THR A 148 19.73 19.03 0.06
C THR A 148 18.85 17.82 -0.27
N PRO A 149 19.28 16.59 0.04
CA PRO A 149 18.49 15.40 -0.26
C PRO A 149 17.17 15.47 0.50
N PHE A 150 16.09 15.57 -0.27
CA PHE A 150 14.72 15.70 0.24
C PHE A 150 14.12 14.35 0.67
N MET A 151 14.63 13.24 0.13
CA MET A 151 14.14 11.89 0.41
C MET A 151 15.26 10.87 0.21
N ILE A 152 15.31 9.87 1.08
CA ILE A 152 16.19 8.70 0.96
C ILE A 152 15.29 7.47 0.87
N TYR A 153 15.46 6.68 -0.17
CA TYR A 153 14.82 5.38 -0.29
C TYR A 153 15.70 4.32 0.34
N ILE A 154 15.19 3.65 1.36
CA ILE A 154 15.86 2.53 2.00
C ILE A 154 15.12 1.26 1.60
N TYR A 155 15.84 0.29 1.04
CA TYR A 155 15.30 -0.98 0.60
C TYR A 155 15.91 -2.10 1.46
N PRO A 156 15.21 -2.55 2.50
CA PRO A 156 15.68 -3.63 3.36
C PRO A 156 15.74 -4.95 2.56
N VAL A 157 16.69 -5.81 2.91
CA VAL A 157 16.84 -7.12 2.25
C VAL A 157 15.70 -8.09 2.57
N ASP A 158 15.08 -7.94 3.75
CA ASP A 158 13.90 -8.69 4.18
C ASP A 158 13.05 -7.88 5.18
N PHE A 159 11.93 -8.47 5.61
CA PHE A 159 11.00 -7.85 6.57
C PHE A 159 11.60 -7.69 7.97
N GLN A 160 12.52 -8.57 8.40
CA GLN A 160 13.13 -8.47 9.71
C GLN A 160 14.05 -7.25 9.79
N TYR A 161 14.88 -7.02 8.76
CA TYR A 161 15.71 -5.81 8.69
C TYR A 161 14.88 -4.55 8.47
N LYS A 162 13.74 -4.65 7.76
CA LYS A 162 12.80 -3.54 7.65
C LYS A 162 12.32 -3.11 9.04
N ASP A 163 11.82 -4.06 9.83
CA ASP A 163 11.31 -3.78 11.18
C ASP A 163 12.40 -3.21 12.10
N LEU A 164 13.63 -3.75 12.05
CA LEU A 164 14.78 -3.20 12.80
C LEU A 164 15.10 -1.75 12.43
N ILE A 165 14.99 -1.38 11.15
CA ILE A 165 15.20 0.00 10.69
C ILE A 165 14.07 0.91 11.21
N LEU A 166 12.82 0.44 11.17
CA LEU A 166 11.68 1.21 11.69
C LEU A 166 11.83 1.44 13.20
N ASP A 167 12.17 0.41 13.97
CA ASP A 167 12.42 0.51 15.41
C ASP A 167 13.55 1.51 15.73
N TYR A 168 14.63 1.48 14.94
CA TYR A 168 15.73 2.44 15.09
C TYR A 168 15.27 3.88 14.80
N LEU A 169 14.49 4.09 13.73
CA LEU A 169 13.97 5.41 13.37
C LEU A 169 12.99 5.94 14.41
N ASP A 170 12.16 5.08 15.00
CA ASP A 170 11.24 5.44 16.07
C ASP A 170 11.98 5.83 17.35
N ALA A 171 12.97 5.02 17.75
CA ALA A 171 13.83 5.34 18.89
C ALA A 171 14.62 6.65 18.66
N TRP A 172 15.10 6.90 17.44
CA TRP A 172 15.76 8.14 17.08
C TRP A 172 14.84 9.37 17.21
N ASN A 173 13.57 9.20 16.85
CA ASN A 173 12.55 10.24 16.88
C ASN A 173 12.03 10.56 18.28
N GLU A 174 12.33 9.72 19.27
CA GLU A 174 11.92 9.91 20.65
C GLU A 174 12.57 11.17 21.26
N GLY A 175 11.76 12.02 21.90
CA GLY A 175 12.25 13.26 22.54
C GLY A 175 12.73 14.37 21.59
N LYS A 176 12.72 14.18 20.26
CA LYS A 176 13.10 15.20 19.28
C LYS A 176 11.97 16.19 19.02
N LYS A 177 12.32 17.46 18.77
CA LYS A 177 11.36 18.47 18.27
C LYS A 177 10.89 18.04 16.87
N VAL A 178 9.66 18.43 16.50
CA VAL A 178 9.03 18.01 15.23
C VAL A 178 9.93 18.26 14.02
N GLN A 179 10.62 19.39 13.99
CA GLN A 179 11.59 19.78 12.95
C GLN A 179 12.85 18.92 12.86
N ASP A 180 13.20 18.18 13.92
CA ASP A 180 14.38 17.33 14.01
C ASP A 180 14.04 15.83 13.90
N LYS A 181 12.77 15.49 13.67
CA LYS A 181 12.30 14.11 13.50
C LYS A 181 12.52 13.65 12.06
N ILE A 182 12.94 12.40 11.93
CA ILE A 182 13.01 11.70 10.65
C ILE A 182 11.61 11.23 10.29
N VAL A 183 11.10 11.76 9.18
CA VAL A 183 9.80 11.41 8.63
C VAL A 183 10.00 10.28 7.62
N TYR A 184 9.40 9.12 7.89
CA TYR A 184 9.52 7.96 7.00
C TYR A 184 8.15 7.36 6.67
N THR A 185 8.05 6.63 5.57
CA THR A 185 6.82 5.96 5.14
C THR A 185 7.13 4.49 4.83
N ASP A 186 6.48 3.56 5.56
CA ASP A 186 6.59 2.13 5.27
C ASP A 186 5.61 1.71 4.18
N LEU A 187 6.09 1.67 2.93
CA LEU A 187 5.31 1.23 1.79
C LEU A 187 5.00 -0.29 1.84
N ALA A 188 5.95 -1.10 2.31
CA ALA A 188 5.79 -2.56 2.37
C ALA A 188 4.78 -2.96 3.47
N GLY A 189 4.86 -2.32 4.63
CA GLY A 189 3.89 -2.48 5.72
C GLY A 189 2.50 -2.03 5.31
N THR A 190 2.38 -0.90 4.59
CA THR A 190 1.08 -0.42 4.10
C THR A 190 0.42 -1.44 3.16
N ILE A 191 1.17 -2.04 2.23
CA ILE A 191 0.64 -3.08 1.33
C ILE A 191 0.23 -4.33 2.13
N THR A 192 1.08 -4.75 3.05
CA THR A 192 0.84 -5.94 3.89
C THR A 192 -0.40 -5.77 4.76
N GLU A 193 -0.60 -4.59 5.36
CA GLU A 193 -1.76 -4.27 6.18
C GLU A 193 -3.06 -4.27 5.35
N LEU A 194 -3.03 -3.68 4.14
CA LEU A 194 -4.17 -3.69 3.23
C LEU A 194 -4.57 -5.11 2.83
N THR A 195 -3.61 -5.94 2.40
CA THR A 195 -3.86 -7.34 2.03
C THR A 195 -4.32 -8.15 3.24
N GLY A 196 -3.69 -7.97 4.40
CA GLY A 196 -4.04 -8.66 5.63
C GLY A 196 -5.46 -8.34 6.09
N GLY A 197 -5.89 -7.08 5.99
CA GLY A 197 -7.25 -6.66 6.32
C GLY A 197 -8.31 -7.33 5.44
N ILE A 198 -8.07 -7.38 4.13
CA ILE A 198 -8.99 -8.05 3.18
C ILE A 198 -9.07 -9.55 3.48
N MET A 199 -7.92 -10.21 3.67
CA MET A 199 -7.87 -11.65 3.97
C MET A 199 -8.60 -11.99 5.27
N ARG A 200 -8.47 -11.15 6.31
CA ARG A 200 -9.23 -11.31 7.57
C ARG A 200 -10.72 -11.15 7.35
N GLY A 201 -11.15 -10.17 6.55
CA GLY A 201 -12.55 -9.96 6.20
C GLY A 201 -13.16 -11.17 5.50
N ILE A 202 -12.49 -11.70 4.48
CA ILE A 202 -12.92 -12.90 3.75
C ILE A 202 -12.99 -14.10 4.70
N THR A 203 -11.95 -14.30 5.52
CA THR A 203 -11.88 -15.40 6.47
C THR A 203 -13.06 -15.37 7.47
N LEU A 204 -13.42 -14.20 7.98
CA LEU A 204 -14.54 -14.05 8.92
C LEU A 204 -15.87 -14.45 8.26
N VAL A 205 -16.10 -14.03 7.02
CA VAL A 205 -17.30 -14.39 6.25
C VAL A 205 -17.36 -15.90 6.00
N LEU A 206 -16.24 -16.51 5.60
CA LEU A 206 -16.16 -17.96 5.38
C LEU A 206 -16.40 -18.75 6.67
N ILE A 207 -15.86 -18.29 7.80
CA ILE A 207 -16.12 -18.90 9.11
C ILE A 207 -17.60 -18.77 9.49
N ALA A 208 -18.24 -17.63 9.22
CA ALA A 208 -19.67 -17.45 9.47
C ALA A 208 -20.54 -18.41 8.62
N PHE A 209 -20.21 -18.59 7.33
CA PHE A 209 -20.87 -19.59 6.50
C PHE A 209 -20.63 -21.01 7.02
N ALA A 210 -19.40 -21.37 7.36
CA ALA A 210 -19.09 -22.67 7.93
C ALA A 210 -19.86 -22.95 9.23
N ALA A 211 -19.95 -21.95 10.12
CA ALA A 211 -20.69 -22.06 11.37
C ALA A 211 -22.20 -22.27 11.14
N THR A 212 -22.82 -21.54 10.21
CA THR A 212 -24.23 -21.73 9.88
C THR A 212 -24.49 -23.10 9.25
N SER A 213 -23.63 -23.56 8.34
CA SER A 213 -23.69 -24.92 7.79
C SER A 213 -23.53 -26.01 8.85
N MET A 214 -22.68 -25.79 9.85
CA MET A 214 -22.51 -26.72 10.98
C MET A 214 -23.78 -26.82 11.84
N VAL A 215 -24.42 -25.69 12.15
CA VAL A 215 -25.69 -25.67 12.90
C VAL A 215 -26.80 -26.38 12.15
N VAL A 216 -26.94 -26.11 10.84
CA VAL A 216 -27.94 -26.78 9.99
C VAL A 216 -27.70 -28.29 9.95
N SER A 217 -26.44 -28.72 9.83
CA SER A 217 -26.07 -30.13 9.81
C SER A 217 -26.42 -30.83 11.13
N LEU A 218 -26.18 -30.17 12.27
CA LEU A 218 -26.52 -30.71 13.59
C LEU A 218 -28.02 -30.95 13.75
N ILE A 219 -28.85 -29.99 13.32
CA ILE A 219 -30.32 -30.12 13.37
C ILE A 219 -30.78 -31.25 12.44
N MET A 220 -30.21 -31.35 11.24
CA MET A 220 -30.57 -32.38 10.27
C MET A 220 -30.32 -33.80 10.81
N ILE A 221 -29.14 -34.03 11.40
CA ILE A 221 -28.80 -35.32 12.02
C ILE A 221 -29.77 -35.65 13.17
N GLY A 222 -30.14 -34.67 13.99
CA GLY A 222 -31.12 -34.84 15.05
C GLY A 222 -32.51 -35.26 14.55
N ILE A 223 -32.99 -34.64 13.46
CA ILE A 223 -34.30 -34.99 12.88
C ILE A 223 -34.27 -36.40 12.29
N ILE A 224 -33.22 -36.76 11.55
CA ILE A 224 -33.09 -38.08 10.93
C ILE A 224 -33.05 -39.19 12.00
N THR A 225 -32.24 -39.00 13.04
CA THR A 225 -32.16 -39.96 14.15
C THR A 225 -33.48 -40.06 14.92
N TYR A 226 -34.21 -38.96 15.09
CA TYR A 226 -35.55 -38.97 15.69
C TYR A 226 -36.55 -39.81 14.88
N ILE A 227 -36.60 -39.62 13.56
CA ILE A 227 -37.49 -40.38 12.68
C ILE A 227 -37.13 -41.88 12.70
N SER A 228 -35.83 -42.21 12.63
CA SER A 228 -35.35 -43.60 12.70
C SER A 228 -35.81 -44.32 13.98
N VAL A 229 -35.78 -43.63 15.12
CA VAL A 229 -36.27 -44.18 16.40
C VAL A 229 -37.79 -44.40 16.37
N LEU A 230 -38.55 -43.47 15.78
CA LEU A 230 -40.00 -43.60 15.66
C LEU A 230 -40.42 -44.81 14.82
N GLU A 231 -39.73 -45.05 13.70
CA GLU A 231 -40.00 -46.20 12.83
C GLU A 231 -39.76 -47.54 13.54
N ARG A 232 -38.75 -47.61 14.41
CA ARG A 232 -38.40 -48.82 15.19
C ARG A 232 -39.07 -48.88 16.58
N THR A 233 -40.07 -48.05 16.87
CA THR A 233 -40.76 -48.02 18.18
C THR A 233 -41.34 -49.37 18.61
N LYS A 234 -41.85 -50.18 17.66
CA LYS A 234 -42.37 -51.52 17.95
C LYS A 234 -41.28 -52.45 18.48
N GLU A 235 -40.07 -52.40 17.91
CA GLU A 235 -38.92 -53.21 18.34
C GLU A 235 -38.46 -52.82 19.75
N ILE A 236 -38.43 -51.52 20.05
CA ILE A 236 -38.13 -50.97 21.38
C ILE A 236 -39.15 -51.48 22.41
N GLY A 237 -40.43 -51.55 22.04
CA GLY A 237 -41.50 -52.08 22.88
C GLY A 237 -41.29 -53.56 23.26
N ILE A 238 -40.87 -54.38 22.29
CA ILE A 238 -40.54 -55.80 22.51
C ILE A 238 -39.31 -55.95 23.42
N LEU A 239 -38.25 -55.17 23.17
CA LEU A 239 -37.03 -55.16 24.00
C LEU A 239 -37.32 -54.77 25.46
N ARG A 240 -38.19 -53.77 25.68
CA ARG A 240 -38.62 -53.39 27.03
C ARG A 240 -39.46 -54.46 27.71
N ALA A 241 -40.30 -55.19 26.97
CA ALA A 241 -41.08 -56.30 27.51
C ALA A 241 -40.18 -57.48 27.95
N LEU A 242 -39.04 -57.68 27.28
CA LEU A 242 -37.99 -58.63 27.67
C LEU A 242 -37.10 -58.16 28.85
N GLY A 243 -37.34 -56.98 29.41
CA GLY A 243 -36.62 -56.48 30.59
C GLY A 243 -35.46 -55.52 30.32
N ALA A 244 -35.28 -55.04 29.08
CA ALA A 244 -34.25 -54.03 28.78
C ALA A 244 -34.55 -52.70 29.50
N ARG A 245 -33.53 -52.08 30.13
CA ARG A 245 -33.70 -50.81 30.86
C ARG A 245 -33.65 -49.63 29.88
N LYS A 246 -34.29 -48.51 30.24
CA LYS A 246 -34.29 -47.25 29.46
C LYS A 246 -32.87 -46.78 29.08
N LYS A 247 -31.89 -46.99 29.98
CA LYS A 247 -30.48 -46.62 29.74
C LYS A 247 -29.81 -47.48 28.68
N ASP A 248 -30.15 -48.76 28.58
CA ASP A 248 -29.52 -49.68 27.62
C ASP A 248 -29.95 -49.31 26.20
N ILE A 249 -31.25 -49.03 26.03
CA ILE A 249 -31.81 -48.56 24.77
C ILE A 249 -31.20 -47.21 24.35
N ALA A 250 -31.07 -46.26 25.28
CA ALA A 250 -30.43 -44.97 25.00
C ALA A 250 -28.95 -45.11 24.61
N ARG A 251 -28.20 -46.04 25.21
CA ARG A 251 -26.80 -46.29 24.83
C ARG A 251 -26.67 -46.83 23.42
N VAL A 252 -27.57 -47.73 23.00
CA VAL A 252 -27.55 -48.29 21.64
C VAL A 252 -27.74 -47.18 20.60
N PHE A 253 -28.76 -46.33 20.77
CA PHE A 253 -29.00 -45.23 19.83
C PHE A 253 -27.90 -44.16 19.85
N ASN A 254 -27.35 -43.85 21.03
CA ASN A 254 -26.19 -42.97 21.12
C ASN A 254 -24.96 -43.57 20.43
N ALA A 255 -24.76 -44.89 20.52
CA ALA A 255 -23.67 -45.58 19.84
C ALA A 255 -23.88 -45.60 18.31
N GLU A 256 -25.10 -45.83 17.83
CA GLU A 256 -25.44 -45.75 16.40
C GLU A 256 -25.15 -44.36 15.83
N THR A 257 -25.57 -43.31 16.55
CA THR A 257 -25.35 -41.92 16.15
C THR A 257 -23.86 -41.55 16.19
N PHE A 258 -23.15 -41.98 17.23
CA PHE A 258 -21.70 -41.78 17.35
C PHE A 258 -20.93 -42.45 16.22
N LEU A 259 -21.32 -43.67 15.84
CA LEU A 259 -20.69 -44.40 14.73
C LEU A 259 -20.88 -43.67 13.40
N ILE A 260 -22.10 -43.20 13.12
CA ILE A 260 -22.40 -42.40 11.92
C ILE A 260 -21.56 -41.11 11.89
N GLY A 261 -21.45 -40.43 13.03
CA GLY A 261 -20.62 -39.23 13.17
C GLY A 261 -19.13 -39.50 12.95
N ALA A 262 -18.59 -40.57 13.54
CA ALA A 262 -17.20 -40.95 13.39
C ALA A 262 -16.84 -41.32 11.94
N VAL A 263 -17.68 -42.14 11.29
CA VAL A 263 -17.47 -42.56 9.90
C VAL A 263 -17.58 -41.37 8.93
N SER A 264 -18.57 -40.49 9.11
CA SER A 264 -18.73 -39.31 8.27
C SER A 264 -17.60 -38.30 8.45
N GLY A 265 -17.08 -38.11 9.67
CA GLY A 265 -15.91 -37.26 9.93
C GLY A 265 -14.65 -37.77 9.23
N ILE A 266 -14.37 -39.08 9.32
CA ILE A 266 -13.23 -39.71 8.63
C ILE A 266 -13.36 -39.55 7.12
N LEU A 267 -14.54 -39.83 6.56
CA LEU A 267 -14.81 -39.66 5.13
C LEU A 267 -14.67 -38.20 4.69
N GLY A 268 -15.15 -37.23 5.49
CA GLY A 268 -15.02 -35.81 5.20
C GLY A 268 -13.56 -35.36 5.11
N ILE A 269 -12.72 -35.77 6.07
CA ILE A 269 -11.28 -35.46 6.07
C ILE A 269 -10.59 -36.09 4.86
N LEU A 270 -10.86 -37.36 4.57
CA LEU A 270 -10.29 -38.06 3.42
C LEU A 270 -10.65 -37.38 2.10
N THR A 271 -11.93 -37.06 1.92
CA THR A 271 -12.42 -36.42 0.69
C THR A 271 -11.81 -35.02 0.52
N GLY A 272 -11.71 -34.25 1.60
CA GLY A 272 -11.04 -32.94 1.61
C GLY A 272 -9.58 -33.05 1.19
N ALA A 273 -8.82 -33.97 1.79
CA ALA A 273 -7.41 -34.18 1.47
C ALA A 273 -7.21 -34.58 0.00
N VAL A 274 -8.07 -35.45 -0.53
CA VAL A 274 -8.02 -35.87 -1.94
C VAL A 274 -8.32 -34.70 -2.88
N LEU A 275 -9.30 -33.85 -2.56
CA LEU A 275 -9.61 -32.66 -3.37
C LEU A 275 -8.52 -31.59 -3.32
N THR A 276 -7.75 -31.49 -2.23
CA THR A 276 -6.66 -30.51 -2.12
C THR A 276 -5.56 -30.76 -3.16
N ILE A 277 -5.27 -32.02 -3.50
CA ILE A 277 -4.19 -32.39 -4.43
C ILE A 277 -4.36 -31.76 -5.83
N PRO A 278 -5.48 -31.96 -6.56
CA PRO A 278 -5.68 -31.34 -7.86
C PRO A 278 -5.82 -29.82 -7.80
N VAL A 279 -6.36 -29.27 -6.71
CA VAL A 279 -6.45 -27.81 -6.52
C VAL A 279 -5.06 -27.19 -6.41
N ASN A 280 -4.14 -27.83 -5.68
CA ASN A 280 -2.77 -27.35 -5.52
C ASN A 280 -1.91 -27.55 -6.77
N ASN A 281 -2.19 -28.57 -7.59
CA ASN A 281 -1.42 -28.82 -8.82
C ASN A 281 -1.83 -27.93 -10.00
N ASN A 282 -3.00 -27.28 -9.95
CA ASN A 282 -3.51 -26.41 -11.03
C ASN A 282 -3.41 -24.90 -10.73
N LEU A 283 -2.79 -24.52 -9.60
CA LEU A 283 -2.31 -23.16 -9.31
C LEU A 283 -0.79 -23.10 -9.51
#